data_AF-A0A1Q3M3X4-F1
#
_entry.id   AF-A0A1Q3M3X4-F1
#
_cell.length_a   1.000
_cell.length_b   1.000
_cell.length_c   1.000
_cell.angle_alpha   90.00
_cell.angle_beta   90.00
_cell.angle_gamma   90.00
#
_symmetry.space_group_name_H-M   'P 1'
#
loop_
_entity.id
_entity.type
_entity.pdbx_description
1 polymer ?
#
loop_
_entity_poly.entity_id
_entity_poly.type
_entity_poly.pdbx_seq_one_letter_code
_entity_poly.pdbx_strand_id
1 'polypeptide(L)' 'MRLHYLKNDTQYAHIQTDLFEEYQDYSDISGMFNQKYIFSEKKDGAVKFQTKDAADRYLFLNKRKLKGFSVVME' A
#
# COMPACT_ATOMS: atom_id res chain seq x y z
N MET A 1 -11.27 5.75 -18.27
CA MET A 1 -11.43 5.36 -16.84
C MET A 1 -10.34 6.08 -16.06
N ARG A 2 -10.67 6.90 -15.06
CA ARG A 2 -9.66 7.59 -14.22
C ARG A 2 -9.36 6.74 -13.00
N LEU A 3 -8.10 6.72 -12.56
CA LEU A 3 -7.67 5.89 -11.44
C LEU A 3 -7.79 6.69 -10.14
N HIS A 4 -8.05 5.98 -9.06
CA HIS A 4 -8.10 6.56 -7.72
C HIS A 4 -6.82 6.19 -6.98
N TYR A 5 -6.27 7.15 -6.26
CA TYR A 5 -5.03 7.02 -5.51
C TYR A 5 -5.24 7.48 -4.07
N LEU A 6 -4.38 7.00 -3.17
CA LEU A 6 -4.33 7.50 -1.80
C LEU A 6 -3.20 8.53 -1.69
N LYS A 7 -3.55 9.75 -1.31
CA LYS A 7 -2.62 10.87 -1.18
C LYS A 7 -2.75 11.54 0.19
N ASN A 8 -1.61 11.86 0.79
CA ASN A 8 -1.50 12.70 1.97
C ASN A 8 -0.60 13.88 1.62
N ASP A 9 -1.11 15.10 1.72
CA ASP A 9 -0.46 16.33 1.25
C ASP A 9 0.11 16.18 -0.19
N THR A 10 1.41 15.94 -0.32
CA THR A 10 2.12 15.75 -1.60
C THR A 10 2.48 14.31 -1.92
N GLN A 11 2.33 13.37 -0.98
CA GLN A 11 2.83 12.00 -1.07
C GLN A 11 1.73 10.99 -1.40
N TYR A 12 2.02 10.07 -2.31
CA TYR A 12 1.20 8.92 -2.64
C TYR A 12 1.58 7.71 -1.78
N ALA A 13 0.60 6.83 -1.52
CA ALA A 13 0.85 5.57 -0.84
C ALA A 13 1.36 4.49 -1.82
N HIS A 14 2.46 3.84 -1.45
CA HIS A 14 3.08 2.71 -2.14
C HIS A 14 3.12 1.51 -1.19
N ILE A 15 3.03 0.31 -1.74
CA ILE A 15 3.16 -0.94 -0.98
C ILE A 15 4.39 -1.66 -1.51
N GLN A 16 5.41 -1.78 -0.67
CA GLN A 16 6.56 -2.63 -0.94
C GLN A 16 6.38 -3.94 -0.17
N THR A 17 6.48 -5.06 -0.88
CA THR A 17 6.49 -6.40 -0.26
C THR A 17 7.92 -6.91 -0.32
N ASP A 18 8.57 -7.01 0.84
CA ASP A 18 9.88 -7.62 0.95
C ASP A 18 9.70 -9.10 1.29
N LEU A 19 10.33 -9.99 0.51
CA LEU A 19 10.45 -11.40 0.85
C LEU A 19 11.59 -11.56 1.85
N PHE A 20 11.29 -12.06 3.04
CA PHE A 20 12.30 -12.41 4.01
C PHE A 20 12.61 -13.91 3.87
N GLU A 21 13.61 -14.24 3.05
CA GLU A 21 14.20 -15.59 3.05
C GLU A 21 15.21 -15.67 4.19
N GLU A 22 14.72 -15.89 5.41
CA GLU A 22 15.60 -16.35 6.46
C GLU A 22 15.96 -17.81 6.14
N TYR A 23 17.19 -18.03 5.66
CA TYR A 23 17.80 -19.36 5.61
C TYR A 23 17.86 -19.89 7.05
N GLN A 24 16.80 -20.58 7.47
CA GLN A 24 16.73 -21.30 8.73
C GLN A 24 16.70 -22.79 8.40
N ASP A 25 17.86 -23.40 8.50
CA ASP A 25 18.02 -24.84 8.61
C ASP A 25 17.02 -25.37 9.66
N TYR A 26 16.15 -26.29 9.24
CA TYR A 26 15.21 -27.07 10.06
C TYR A 26 14.05 -26.31 10.72
N SER A 27 13.05 -25.91 9.94
CA SER A 27 11.61 -26.00 10.31
C SER A 27 10.74 -25.58 9.12
N ASP A 28 9.63 -26.27 8.88
CA ASP A 28 8.64 -26.06 7.81
C ASP A 28 7.93 -24.68 7.90
N ILE A 29 8.66 -23.59 7.83
CA ILE A 29 8.11 -22.24 7.79
C ILE A 29 8.21 -21.76 6.35
N SER A 30 7.09 -21.90 5.62
CA SER A 30 6.92 -21.28 4.31
C SER A 30 7.11 -19.77 4.45
N GLY A 31 7.99 -19.17 3.64
CA GLY A 31 8.58 -17.84 3.86
C GLY A 31 7.64 -16.73 4.35
N MET A 32 8.17 -15.84 5.19
CA MET A 32 7.44 -14.71 5.76
C MET A 32 7.48 -13.50 4.82
N PHE A 33 6.31 -13.06 4.33
CA PHE A 33 6.18 -11.85 3.52
C PHE A 33 5.92 -10.64 4.41
N ASN A 34 6.79 -9.63 4.33
CA ASN A 34 6.59 -8.36 5.03
C ASN A 34 6.11 -7.28 4.06
N GLN A 35 4.91 -6.75 4.31
CA GLN A 35 4.37 -5.61 3.57
C GLN A 35 4.62 -4.31 4.32
N LYS A 36 5.30 -3.37 3.67
CA LYS A 36 5.58 -2.02 4.19
C LYS A 36 4.88 -0.98 3.32
N TYR A 37 4.36 0.04 3.99
CA TYR A 37 3.86 1.23 3.31
C TYR A 37 5.01 2.22 3.12
N ILE A 38 5.15 2.72 1.90
CA ILE A 38 6.12 3.74 1.53
C ILE A 38 5.36 4.94 1.01
N PHE A 39 5.78 6.14 1.41
CA PHE A 39 5.14 7.38 0.99
C PHE A 39 6.11 8.13 0.10
N SER A 40 5.68 8.45 -1.12
CA SER A 40 6.53 9.07 -2.14
C SER A 40 5.74 10.07 -2.96
N GLU A 41 6.36 11.19 -3.31
CA GLU A 41 5.76 12.20 -4.19
C GLU A 41 5.54 11.68 -5.61
N LYS A 42 6.20 10.58 -5.98
CA LYS A 42 6.01 9.93 -7.27
C LYS A 42 4.68 9.19 -7.27
N LYS A 43 3.87 9.48 -8.29
CA LYS A 43 2.64 8.75 -8.59
C LYS A 43 2.92 7.35 -9.16
N ASP A 44 4.07 7.18 -9.82
CA ASP A 44 4.43 5.92 -10.44
C ASP A 44 4.78 4.85 -9.40
N GLY A 45 4.14 3.68 -9.48
CA GLY A 45 4.21 2.62 -8.46
C GLY A 45 3.19 2.75 -7.31
N ALA A 46 2.43 3.85 -7.25
CA ALA A 46 1.45 4.05 -6.18
C ALA A 46 0.28 3.06 -6.26
N VAL A 47 -0.34 2.81 -5.12
CA VAL A 47 -1.53 1.96 -5.04
C VAL A 47 -2.66 2.65 -5.82
N LYS A 48 -3.17 1.93 -6.82
CA LYS A 48 -4.21 2.39 -7.75
C LYS A 48 -5.49 1.59 -7.56
N PHE A 49 -6.61 2.29 -7.60
CA PHE A 49 -7.94 1.69 -7.47
C PHE A 49 -8.80 2.05 -8.67
N GLN A 50 -9.58 1.07 -9.14
CA GLN A 50 -10.47 1.26 -10.30
C GLN A 50 -11.70 2.11 -9.96
N THR A 51 -12.16 2.05 -8.71
CA THR A 51 -13.32 2.78 -8.22
C THR A 51 -13.00 3.52 -6.94
N LYS A 52 -13.73 4.61 -6.69
CA LYS A 52 -13.62 5.38 -5.45
C LYS A 52 -13.95 4.52 -4.23
N ASP A 53 -15.02 3.72 -4.30
CA ASP A 53 -15.44 2.84 -3.20
C ASP A 53 -14.35 1.83 -2.80
N ALA A 54 -13.59 1.32 -3.77
CA ALA A 54 -12.48 0.42 -3.47
C ALA A 54 -11.35 1.14 -2.71
N ALA A 55 -11.03 2.38 -3.09
CA ALA A 55 -10.04 3.20 -2.41
C ALA A 55 -10.49 3.59 -1.00
N ASP A 56 -11.75 4.03 -0.85
CA ASP A 56 -12.33 4.40 0.44
C ASP A 56 -12.41 3.20 1.40
N ARG A 57 -12.82 2.03 0.90
CA ARG A 57 -12.83 0.80 1.69
C ARG A 57 -11.42 0.40 2.13
N TYR A 58 -10.43 0.54 1.25
CA TYR A 58 -9.05 0.23 1.58
C TYR A 58 -8.50 1.17 2.66
N LEU A 59 -8.77 2.47 2.54
CA LEU A 59 -8.40 3.48 3.53
C LEU A 59 -9.05 3.20 4.88
N PHE A 60 -10.34 2.83 4.90
CA PHE A 60 -11.06 2.50 6.12
C PHE A 60 -10.46 1.28 6.84
N LEU A 61 -10.15 0.21 6.10
CA LEU A 61 -9.52 -1.00 6.65
C LEU A 61 -8.11 -0.73 7.20
N ASN A 62 -7.37 0.18 6.57
CA ASN A 62 -5.99 0.51 6.92
C ASN A 62 -5.83 1.83 7.67
N LYS A 63 -6.91 2.37 8.26
CA LYS A 63 -6.97 3.71 8.88
C LYS A 63 -5.87 4.01 9.91
N ARG A 64 -5.36 2.99 10.60
CA ARG A 64 -4.26 3.14 11.57
C ARG A 64 -2.93 3.47 10.89
N LYS A 65 -2.66 2.86 9.72
CA LYS A 65 -1.41 3.00 8.96
C LYS A 65 -1.48 4.16 7.96
N LEU A 66 -2.68 4.46 7.46
CA LEU A 66 -2.93 5.47 6.42
C LEU A 66 -3.68 6.69 6.98
N LYS A 67 -3.41 7.06 8.24
CA LYS A 67 -4.05 8.22 8.86
C LYS A 67 -3.62 9.50 8.14
N GLY A 68 -4.59 10.33 7.75
CA GLY A 68 -4.34 11.58 7.01
C GLY A 68 -4.38 11.41 5.49
N PHE A 69 -4.40 10.18 4.97
CA PHE A 69 -4.58 9.95 3.54
C PHE A 69 -6.03 10.21 3.11
N SER A 70 -6.18 10.70 1.88
CA SER A 70 -7.44 10.95 1.21
C SER A 70 -7.44 10.30 -0.18
N VAL A 71 -8.63 10.00 -0.69
CA VAL A 71 -8.79 9.45 -2.04
C VAL A 71 -8.79 10.61 -3.05
N VAL A 72 -7.86 10.55 -4.01
CA VAL A 72 -7.75 11.52 -5.10
C VAL A 72 -7.96 10.81 -6.43
N MET A 73 -8.72 11.43 -7.33
CA MET A 73 -8.94 10.93 -8.69
C MET A 73 -7.97 11.65 -9.64
N GLU A 74 -7.12 10.91 -10.33
CA GLU A 74 -6.17 11.44 -11.31
C GLU A 74 -5.91 10.47 -12.48
#